data_AF-A0A8X6QIC0-F1
#
_entry.id   AF-A0A8X6QIC0-F1
#
_cell.length_a   1.000
_cell.length_b   1.000
_cell.length_c   1.000
_cell.angle_alpha   90.00
_cell.angle_beta   90.00
_cell.angle_gamma   90.00
#
_symmetry.space_group_name_H-M   'P 1'
#
loop_
_entity.id
_entity.type
_entity.pdbx_description
1 polymer ?
#
loop_
_entity_poly.entity_id
_entity_poly.type
_entity_poly.pdbx_seq_one_letter_code
_entity_poly.pdbx_strand_id
1 'polypeptide(L)'
;MCVPRLWSHGLSRFNSVRERFLWSAFFASFMCEMEDTQKPLFQDRNSVWQGCLALKEKEIPIRMYYVSGNSNYLIDCLPFKGTYDTRFLSFKQIQKIKQVDLVTLNKKLNSDEHCILIGLPNSSNGLDKYEMAQKLKGSFVDYLNRKKSIGITYLYERGEEEETFVLYVFPNCEYTQKMLTKIFPKDNTLQHTAYVLFIIVKS
;
A
#
# COMPACT_ATOMS: atom_id res chain seq x y z
N MET A 1 -25.43 -13.10 20.83
CA MET A 1 -25.49 -12.72 19.40
C MET A 1 -25.78 -11.23 19.32
N CYS A 2 -24.75 -10.41 19.14
CA CYS A 2 -24.89 -8.96 18.94
C CYS A 2 -23.96 -8.58 17.79
N VAL A 3 -24.53 -8.09 16.69
CA VAL A 3 -23.78 -7.43 15.61
C VAL A 3 -23.86 -5.93 15.88
N PRO A 4 -22.75 -5.18 16.00
CA PRO A 4 -22.83 -3.73 16.12
C PRO A 4 -23.23 -3.13 14.77
N ARG A 5 -24.42 -2.53 14.72
CA ARG A 5 -24.84 -1.57 13.69
C ARG A 5 -23.99 -0.32 13.83
N LEU A 6 -23.05 -0.08 12.91
CA LEU A 6 -22.49 1.26 12.66
C LEU A 6 -21.69 1.30 11.34
N TRP A 7 -22.33 0.97 10.22
CA TRP A 7 -21.81 1.27 8.88
C TRP A 7 -22.99 1.64 7.97
N SER A 8 -23.48 2.87 8.08
CA SER A 8 -24.52 3.39 7.17
C SER A 8 -24.25 4.80 6.64
N HIS A 9 -23.09 5.39 6.94
CA HIS A 9 -22.70 6.69 6.38
C HIS A 9 -21.42 6.54 5.58
N GLY A 10 -21.55 6.42 4.25
CA GLY A 10 -20.43 6.27 3.32
C GLY A 10 -20.75 5.49 2.04
N LEU A 11 -21.93 4.88 1.94
CA LEU A 11 -22.29 4.02 0.80
C LEU A 11 -22.81 4.80 -0.43
N SER A 12 -22.93 6.12 -0.41
CA SER A 12 -23.63 6.88 -1.46
C SER A 12 -22.88 7.03 -2.79
N ARG A 13 -21.63 6.57 -2.92
CA ARG A 13 -20.75 6.99 -4.04
C ARG A 13 -20.24 5.88 -4.98
N PHE A 14 -21.01 4.82 -5.20
CA PHE A 14 -20.69 3.80 -6.23
C PHE A 14 -21.77 3.73 -7.31
N ASN A 15 -21.37 3.67 -8.58
CA ASN A 15 -22.27 3.71 -9.74
C ASN A 15 -23.10 2.43 -9.97
N SER A 16 -22.85 1.36 -9.20
CA SER A 16 -23.62 0.12 -9.27
C SER A 16 -23.80 -0.52 -7.89
N VAL A 17 -25.05 -0.90 -7.57
CA VAL A 17 -25.41 -1.65 -6.34
C VAL A 17 -24.62 -2.96 -6.26
N ARG A 18 -24.33 -3.58 -7.40
CA ARG A 18 -23.65 -4.88 -7.50
C ARG A 18 -22.17 -4.79 -7.11
N GLU A 19 -21.51 -3.68 -7.43
CA GLU A 19 -20.13 -3.42 -7.03
C GLU A 19 -20.00 -3.15 -5.52
N ARG A 20 -20.97 -2.43 -4.93
CA ARG A 20 -21.03 -2.19 -3.47
C ARG A 20 -21.09 -3.50 -2.68
N PHE A 21 -21.93 -4.44 -3.13
CA PHE A 21 -22.13 -5.73 -2.46
C PHE A 21 -20.95 -6.68 -2.59
N LEU A 22 -20.29 -6.73 -3.76
CA LEU A 22 -19.12 -7.57 -3.95
C LEU A 22 -17.92 -7.07 -3.14
N TRP A 23 -17.74 -5.74 -3.03
CA TRP A 23 -16.67 -5.15 -2.23
C TRP A 23 -16.91 -5.29 -0.74
N SER A 24 -18.12 -5.05 -0.23
CA SER A 24 -18.42 -5.22 1.19
C SER A 24 -18.28 -6.68 1.63
N ALA A 25 -18.70 -7.64 0.80
CA ALA A 25 -18.56 -9.06 1.09
C ALA A 25 -17.09 -9.53 1.01
N PHE A 26 -16.35 -9.09 -0.01
CA PHE A 26 -14.92 -9.42 -0.14
C PHE A 26 -14.09 -8.81 1.00
N PHE A 27 -14.28 -7.52 1.31
CA PHE A 27 -13.59 -6.86 2.42
C PHE A 27 -14.02 -7.39 3.78
N ALA A 28 -15.30 -7.68 4.01
CA ALA A 28 -15.74 -8.27 5.27
C ALA A 28 -15.15 -9.67 5.48
N SER A 29 -15.08 -10.49 4.41
CA SER A 29 -14.42 -11.80 4.46
C SER A 29 -12.92 -11.67 4.72
N PHE A 30 -12.27 -10.71 4.08
CA PHE A 30 -10.83 -10.42 4.23
C PHE A 30 -10.48 -9.91 5.64
N MET A 31 -11.25 -8.96 6.17
CA MET A 31 -11.04 -8.38 7.50
C MET A 31 -11.36 -9.40 8.61
N CYS A 32 -12.40 -10.23 8.44
CA CYS A 32 -12.73 -11.32 9.36
C CYS A 32 -11.64 -12.39 9.42
N GLU A 33 -10.79 -12.51 8.38
CA GLU A 33 -9.75 -13.53 8.31
C GLU A 33 -8.40 -13.09 8.93
N MET A 34 -8.23 -11.78 9.21
CA MET A 34 -7.03 -11.22 9.84
C MET A 34 -6.98 -11.46 11.37
N GLU A 35 -8.04 -12.00 11.98
CA GLU A 35 -8.16 -12.21 13.44
C GLU A 35 -7.45 -13.51 13.94
N ASP A 36 -6.80 -14.26 13.06
CA ASP A 36 -6.27 -15.61 13.35
C ASP A 36 -4.73 -15.63 13.48
N THR A 37 -4.24 -15.85 14.71
CA THR A 37 -2.91 -15.42 15.19
C THR A 37 -1.70 -16.29 14.75
N GLN A 38 -1.80 -17.11 13.70
CA GLN A 38 -0.71 -18.01 13.28
C GLN A 38 -0.47 -18.12 11.76
N LYS A 39 -1.04 -17.23 10.94
CA LYS A 39 -0.80 -17.25 9.48
C LYS A 39 0.38 -16.35 9.10
N PRO A 40 1.21 -16.71 8.11
CA PRO A 40 2.23 -15.82 7.60
C PRO A 40 1.57 -14.53 7.08
N LEU A 41 2.13 -13.40 7.50
CA LEU A 41 1.54 -12.07 7.40
C LEU A 41 1.20 -11.65 5.95
N PHE A 42 1.88 -12.22 4.96
CA PHE A 42 1.79 -11.87 3.55
C PHE A 42 1.50 -13.09 2.65
N GLN A 43 0.29 -13.64 2.76
CA GLN A 43 -0.23 -14.68 1.85
C GLN A 43 -0.97 -14.07 0.67
N ASP A 44 -0.90 -14.70 -0.51
CA ASP A 44 -1.50 -14.22 -1.76
C ASP A 44 -2.97 -13.77 -1.64
N ARG A 45 -3.77 -14.50 -0.84
CA ARG A 45 -5.19 -14.20 -0.56
C ARG A 45 -5.41 -12.88 0.17
N ASN A 46 -4.41 -12.38 0.88
CA ASN A 46 -4.51 -11.19 1.73
C ASN A 46 -3.95 -9.93 1.04
N SER A 47 -3.78 -9.94 -0.28
CA SER A 47 -3.35 -8.75 -1.01
C SER A 47 -4.51 -7.81 -1.32
N VAL A 48 -4.28 -6.52 -1.10
CA VAL A 48 -5.27 -5.46 -1.35
C VAL A 48 -5.10 -4.80 -2.71
N TRP A 49 -3.90 -4.87 -3.29
CA TRP A 49 -3.62 -4.34 -4.61
C TRP A 49 -2.49 -5.11 -5.31
N GLN A 50 -2.53 -5.16 -6.64
CA GLN A 50 -1.49 -5.75 -7.46
C GLN A 50 -1.34 -4.96 -8.76
N GLY A 51 -0.11 -4.66 -9.12
CA GLY A 51 0.24 -3.94 -10.34
C GLY A 51 1.75 -3.88 -10.51
N CYS A 52 2.24 -2.80 -11.10
CA CYS A 52 3.62 -2.51 -11.41
C CYS A 52 4.00 -1.18 -10.75
N LEU A 53 5.12 -1.18 -10.05
CA LEU A 53 5.78 0.04 -9.59
C LEU A 53 6.72 0.51 -10.69
N ALA A 54 6.63 1.78 -11.08
CA ALA A 54 7.42 2.36 -12.17
C ALA A 54 8.33 3.50 -11.65
N LEU A 55 9.62 3.42 -11.97
CA LEU A 55 10.63 4.42 -11.64
C LEU A 55 11.59 4.52 -12.82
N LYS A 56 11.55 5.67 -13.50
CA LYS A 56 12.23 5.86 -14.78
C LYS A 56 11.80 4.77 -15.77
N GLU A 57 12.74 4.18 -16.49
CA GLU A 57 12.54 3.08 -17.45
C GLU A 57 12.43 1.70 -16.77
N LYS A 58 12.32 1.64 -15.43
CA LYS A 58 12.23 0.37 -14.69
C LYS A 58 10.82 0.18 -14.15
N GLU A 59 10.26 -0.96 -14.46
CA GLU A 59 8.94 -1.39 -14.01
C GLU A 59 9.07 -2.72 -13.30
N ILE A 60 8.50 -2.81 -12.10
CA ILE A 60 8.56 -4.01 -11.27
C ILE A 60 7.15 -4.37 -10.83
N PRO A 61 6.64 -5.55 -11.23
CA PRO A 61 5.43 -6.10 -10.66
C PRO A 61 5.54 -6.22 -9.13
N ILE A 62 4.56 -5.65 -8.44
CA ILE A 62 4.45 -5.71 -6.99
C ILE A 62 3.03 -6.07 -6.57
N ARG A 63 2.93 -6.57 -5.35
CA ARG A 63 1.68 -6.85 -4.66
C ARG A 63 1.71 -6.17 -3.30
N MET A 64 0.63 -5.47 -2.97
CA MET A 64 0.49 -4.74 -1.72
C MET A 64 -0.40 -5.47 -0.74
N TYR A 65 0.00 -5.42 0.52
CA TYR A 65 -0.71 -5.99 1.65
C TYR A 65 -1.01 -4.90 2.66
N TYR A 66 -2.22 -4.89 3.20
CA TYR A 66 -2.59 -3.96 4.25
C TYR A 66 -1.84 -4.25 5.55
N VAL A 67 -1.45 -3.19 6.24
CA VAL A 67 -0.67 -3.25 7.49
C VAL A 67 -1.41 -2.57 8.62
N SER A 68 -1.80 -1.30 8.45
CA SER A 68 -2.46 -0.52 9.49
C SER A 68 -3.17 0.73 8.95
N GLY A 69 -4.01 1.34 9.78
CA GLY A 69 -4.69 2.61 9.51
C GLY A 69 -6.08 2.43 8.86
N ASN A 70 -6.63 3.50 8.29
CA ASN A 70 -7.95 3.54 7.69
C ASN A 70 -7.99 2.83 6.33
N SER A 71 -8.57 1.62 6.30
CA SER A 71 -8.70 0.80 5.10
C SER A 71 -9.64 1.39 4.04
N ASN A 72 -10.50 2.36 4.38
CA ASN A 72 -11.42 2.98 3.41
C ASN A 72 -10.64 3.70 2.29
N TYR A 73 -9.44 4.21 2.59
CA TYR A 73 -8.59 4.86 1.60
C TYR A 73 -8.24 3.93 0.42
N LEU A 74 -8.17 2.62 0.66
CA LEU A 74 -7.93 1.63 -0.40
C LEU A 74 -9.07 1.57 -1.41
N ILE A 75 -10.30 1.73 -0.92
CA ILE A 75 -11.50 1.80 -1.75
C ILE A 75 -11.54 3.15 -2.45
N ASP A 76 -11.19 4.22 -1.74
CA ASP A 76 -11.39 5.58 -2.22
C ASP A 76 -10.37 5.98 -3.29
N CYS A 77 -9.11 5.54 -3.22
CA CYS A 77 -8.06 6.11 -4.06
C CYS A 77 -7.16 5.13 -4.80
N LEU A 78 -7.14 3.84 -4.46
CA LEU A 78 -6.30 2.90 -5.22
C LEU A 78 -6.92 2.57 -6.59
N PRO A 79 -6.10 2.59 -7.66
CA PRO A 79 -6.56 2.26 -9.01
C PRO A 79 -7.13 0.83 -9.09
N PHE A 80 -8.27 0.68 -9.75
CA PHE A 80 -8.98 -0.61 -9.86
C PHE A 80 -8.24 -1.64 -10.73
N LYS A 81 -8.38 -2.92 -10.40
CA LYS A 81 -7.99 -4.05 -11.28
C LYS A 81 -8.96 -4.13 -12.46
N GLY A 82 -8.71 -3.42 -13.56
CA GLY A 82 -9.61 -3.53 -14.72
C GLY A 82 -9.22 -2.79 -16.00
N THR A 83 -8.42 -1.73 -15.94
CA THR A 83 -7.91 -1.08 -17.16
C THR A 83 -6.39 -1.25 -17.24
N TYR A 84 -5.84 -1.32 -18.47
CA TYR A 84 -4.43 -1.64 -18.67
C TYR A 84 -3.48 -0.63 -17.99
N ASP A 85 -3.93 0.62 -17.84
CA ASP A 85 -3.18 1.78 -17.35
C ASP A 85 -3.21 1.93 -15.81
N THR A 86 -4.26 1.43 -15.14
CA THR A 86 -4.39 1.50 -13.66
C THR A 86 -3.48 0.54 -12.92
N ARG A 87 -2.71 -0.28 -13.65
CA ARG A 87 -1.75 -1.20 -13.06
C ARG A 87 -0.43 -0.53 -12.71
N PHE A 88 -0.16 0.70 -13.15
CA PHE A 88 1.14 1.35 -12.91
C PHE A 88 1.06 2.42 -11.84
N LEU A 89 1.92 2.31 -10.82
CA LEU A 89 2.20 3.38 -9.88
C LEU A 89 3.55 3.99 -10.24
N SER A 90 3.50 5.15 -10.88
CA SER A 90 4.67 5.96 -11.18
C SER A 90 4.86 7.07 -10.16
N PHE A 91 6.11 7.39 -9.86
CA PHE A 91 6.42 8.52 -8.97
C PHE A 91 6.35 9.82 -9.75
N LYS A 92 5.45 10.71 -9.36
CA LYS A 92 5.41 12.09 -9.88
C LYS A 92 6.60 12.89 -9.39
N GLN A 93 7.06 12.61 -8.17
CA GLN A 93 8.19 13.30 -7.56
C GLN A 93 9.10 12.33 -6.81
N ILE A 94 10.41 12.59 -6.86
CA ILE A 94 11.40 11.96 -5.99
C ILE A 94 11.98 13.04 -5.09
N GLN A 95 11.68 12.99 -3.80
CA GLN A 95 12.13 14.00 -2.83
C GLN A 95 13.11 13.40 -1.84
N LYS A 96 14.09 14.18 -1.36
CA LYS A 96 14.94 13.74 -0.26
C LYS A 96 14.07 13.57 0.99
N ILE A 97 14.31 12.53 1.79
CA ILE A 97 13.56 12.28 3.03
C ILE A 97 13.56 13.51 3.95
N LYS A 98 14.68 14.25 3.99
CA LYS A 98 14.82 15.49 4.76
C LYS A 98 13.93 16.65 4.31
N GLN A 99 13.40 16.60 3.09
CA GLN A 99 12.50 17.63 2.52
C GLN A 99 11.03 17.29 2.76
N VAL A 100 10.73 16.05 3.13
CA VAL A 100 9.38 15.62 3.49
C VAL A 100 9.07 16.17 4.87
N ASP A 101 7.88 16.73 5.05
CA ASP A 101 7.38 17.12 6.37
C ASP A 101 7.02 15.87 7.19
N LEU A 102 8.04 15.21 7.71
CA LEU A 102 7.89 14.04 8.57
C LEU A 102 7.15 14.36 9.87
N VAL A 103 7.14 15.63 10.32
CA VAL A 103 6.40 16.02 11.53
C VAL A 103 4.90 15.89 11.27
N THR A 104 4.41 16.48 10.17
CA THR A 104 3.00 16.37 9.77
C THR A 104 2.63 14.94 9.40
N LEU A 105 3.50 14.22 8.66
CA LEU A 105 3.27 12.82 8.35
C LEU A 105 3.15 11.97 9.62
N ASN A 106 4.04 12.15 10.59
CA ASN A 106 4.00 11.42 11.87
C ASN A 106 2.75 11.77 12.69
N LYS A 107 2.22 13.01 12.60
CA LYS A 107 0.92 13.34 13.24
C LYS A 107 -0.22 12.53 12.62
N LYS A 108 -0.30 12.46 11.29
CA LYS A 108 -1.31 11.64 10.57
C LYS A 108 -1.14 10.15 10.83
N LEU A 109 0.09 9.69 11.07
CA LEU A 109 0.40 8.30 11.44
C LEU A 109 0.03 7.96 12.89
N ASN A 110 0.04 8.95 13.80
CA ASN A 110 -0.39 8.79 15.19
C ASN A 110 -1.91 8.95 15.33
N SER A 111 -2.59 9.52 14.34
CA SER A 111 -4.05 9.43 14.18
C SER A 111 -4.41 8.27 13.25
N ASP A 112 -5.69 7.95 13.12
CA ASP A 112 -6.18 6.96 12.15
C ASP A 112 -6.33 7.55 10.73
N GLU A 113 -5.72 8.71 10.43
CA GLU A 113 -5.84 9.43 9.15
C GLU A 113 -4.76 9.03 8.13
N HIS A 114 -4.44 7.74 8.12
CA HIS A 114 -3.44 7.16 7.23
C HIS A 114 -3.83 5.76 6.83
N CYS A 115 -3.22 5.24 5.76
CA CYS A 115 -3.25 3.81 5.45
C CYS A 115 -1.84 3.35 5.07
N ILE A 116 -1.31 2.35 5.78
CA ILE A 116 -0.01 1.76 5.51
C ILE A 116 -0.17 0.43 4.78
N LEU A 117 0.60 0.26 3.72
CA LEU A 117 0.71 -0.97 2.95
C LEU A 117 2.18 -1.39 2.81
N ILE A 118 2.43 -2.69 2.77
CA ILE A 118 3.71 -3.25 2.34
C ILE A 118 3.58 -3.77 0.93
N GLY A 119 4.48 -3.32 0.04
CA GLY A 119 4.64 -3.89 -1.29
C GLY A 119 5.77 -4.90 -1.35
N LEU A 120 5.47 -6.10 -1.83
CA LEU A 120 6.41 -7.18 -2.09
C LEU A 120 6.51 -7.43 -3.60
N PRO A 121 7.64 -7.95 -4.10
CA PRO A 121 7.78 -8.31 -5.51
C PRO A 121 6.72 -9.38 -5.86
N ASN A 122 6.03 -9.17 -6.97
CA ASN A 122 5.05 -10.13 -7.47
C ASN A 122 5.69 -10.93 -8.61
N SER A 123 5.96 -12.21 -8.38
CA SER A 123 6.32 -13.11 -9.47
C SER A 123 5.02 -13.58 -10.15
N SER A 124 4.81 -13.13 -11.38
CA SER A 124 3.85 -13.73 -12.31
C SER A 124 4.60 -14.29 -13.51
N ASN A 125 4.09 -15.36 -14.12
CA ASN A 125 4.56 -15.93 -15.39
C ASN A 125 6.00 -16.50 -15.35
N GLY A 126 6.30 -17.41 -14.41
CA GLY A 126 7.51 -18.24 -14.46
C GLY A 126 8.82 -17.55 -14.05
N LEU A 127 8.78 -16.27 -13.66
CA LEU A 127 9.94 -15.58 -13.10
C LEU A 127 10.24 -16.07 -11.68
N ASP A 128 11.51 -16.25 -11.33
CA ASP A 128 11.88 -16.64 -9.97
C ASP A 128 11.52 -15.51 -8.98
N LYS A 129 10.88 -15.85 -7.86
CA LYS A 129 10.61 -14.92 -6.74
C LYS A 129 11.90 -14.25 -6.27
N TYR A 130 13.01 -14.98 -6.26
CA TYR A 130 14.32 -14.45 -5.91
C TYR A 130 14.79 -13.39 -6.92
N GLU A 131 14.69 -13.68 -8.22
CA GLU A 131 15.08 -12.73 -9.27
C GLU A 131 14.24 -11.45 -9.19
N MET A 132 12.93 -11.58 -8.98
CA MET A 132 12.04 -10.43 -8.81
C MET A 132 12.38 -9.61 -7.57
N ALA A 133 12.73 -10.25 -6.47
CA ALA A 133 13.20 -9.56 -5.28
C ALA A 133 14.52 -8.80 -5.53
N GLN A 134 15.47 -9.41 -6.25
CA GLN A 134 16.72 -8.74 -6.62
C GLN A 134 16.47 -7.55 -7.56
N LYS A 135 15.56 -7.69 -8.52
CA LYS A 135 15.18 -6.59 -9.41
C LYS A 135 14.54 -5.45 -8.62
N LEU A 136 13.58 -5.72 -7.73
CA LEU A 136 12.97 -4.70 -6.87
C LEU A 136 14.03 -3.99 -6.02
N LYS A 137 14.94 -4.77 -5.42
CA LYS A 137 16.04 -4.24 -4.62
C LYS A 137 16.93 -3.31 -5.43
N GLY A 138 17.51 -3.79 -6.53
CA GLY A 138 18.50 -3.04 -7.30
C GLY A 138 17.93 -1.82 -8.03
N SER A 139 16.68 -1.89 -8.51
CA SER A 139 16.06 -0.82 -9.30
C SER A 139 15.35 0.23 -8.45
N PHE A 140 14.64 -0.17 -7.39
CA PHE A 140 13.87 0.76 -6.54
C PHE A 140 14.55 1.01 -5.21
N VAL A 141 14.73 -0.02 -4.39
CA VAL A 141 15.16 0.12 -2.99
C VAL A 141 16.54 0.78 -2.92
N ASP A 142 17.52 0.24 -3.65
CA ASP A 142 18.89 0.74 -3.67
C ASP A 142 18.98 2.13 -4.31
N TYR A 143 18.18 2.39 -5.35
CA TYR A 143 18.14 3.71 -5.99
C TYR A 143 17.67 4.79 -5.02
N LEU A 144 16.53 4.56 -4.36
CA LEU A 144 15.94 5.51 -3.42
C LEU A 144 16.83 5.67 -2.17
N ASN A 145 17.39 4.57 -1.64
CA ASN A 145 18.31 4.60 -0.51
C ASN A 145 19.60 5.37 -0.82
N ARG A 146 20.25 5.14 -1.98
CA ARG A 146 21.44 5.90 -2.40
C ARG A 146 21.16 7.39 -2.48
N LYS A 147 20.00 7.77 -3.00
CA LYS A 147 19.58 9.17 -3.09
C LYS A 147 19.10 9.76 -1.75
N LYS A 148 18.89 8.92 -0.73
CA LYS A 148 18.22 9.28 0.53
C LYS A 148 16.87 9.95 0.27
N SER A 149 16.11 9.34 -0.64
CA SER A 149 14.88 9.89 -1.20
C SER A 149 13.72 8.91 -1.10
N ILE A 150 12.52 9.43 -1.31
CA ILE A 150 11.27 8.68 -1.40
C ILE A 150 10.57 8.99 -2.71
N GLY A 151 9.71 8.08 -3.15
CA GLY A 151 8.72 8.36 -4.18
C GLY A 151 7.51 9.07 -3.59
N ILE A 152 6.98 10.03 -4.33
CA ILE A 152 5.71 10.68 -4.02
C ILE A 152 4.87 10.64 -5.29
N THR A 153 3.62 10.25 -5.14
CA THR A 153 2.60 10.35 -6.18
C THR A 153 1.28 10.76 -5.55
N TYR A 154 0.38 11.28 -6.36
CA TYR A 154 -0.92 11.75 -5.91
C TYR A 154 -2.00 10.82 -6.43
N LEU A 155 -2.98 10.53 -5.58
CA LEU A 155 -4.11 9.70 -5.91
C LEU A 155 -5.39 10.54 -5.80
N TYR A 156 -6.33 10.23 -6.68
CA TYR A 156 -7.63 10.89 -6.74
C TYR A 156 -8.62 10.07 -5.93
N GLU A 157 -9.47 10.74 -5.17
CA GLU A 157 -10.67 10.09 -4.65
C GLU A 157 -11.57 9.67 -5.84
N ARG A 158 -12.21 8.51 -5.75
CA ARG A 158 -13.04 8.00 -6.85
C ARG A 158 -14.16 8.97 -7.21
N GLY A 159 -14.16 9.39 -8.46
CA GLY A 159 -15.14 10.34 -9.00
C GLY A 159 -14.79 11.81 -8.72
N GLU A 160 -13.62 12.08 -8.14
CA GLU A 160 -13.05 13.43 -8.04
C GLU A 160 -11.99 13.65 -9.11
N GLU A 161 -11.84 14.90 -9.53
CA GLU A 161 -10.79 15.34 -10.46
C GLU A 161 -9.58 15.95 -9.75
N GLU A 162 -9.71 16.26 -8.45
CA GLU A 162 -8.64 16.85 -7.64
C GLU A 162 -7.83 15.78 -6.89
N GLU A 163 -6.52 15.98 -6.81
CA GLU A 163 -5.59 15.12 -6.08
C GLU A 163 -5.87 15.15 -4.56
N THR A 164 -6.68 14.21 -4.09
CA THR A 164 -7.18 14.19 -2.71
C THR A 164 -6.23 13.47 -1.75
N PHE A 165 -5.40 12.58 -2.25
CA PHE A 165 -4.51 11.75 -1.44
C PHE A 165 -3.06 11.87 -1.88
N VAL A 166 -2.16 11.81 -0.91
CA VAL A 166 -0.72 11.71 -1.14
C VAL A 166 -0.28 10.29 -0.81
N LEU A 167 0.36 9.64 -1.78
CA LEU A 167 0.99 8.34 -1.62
C LEU A 167 2.51 8.53 -1.50
N TYR A 168 3.02 8.32 -0.29
CA TYR A 168 4.46 8.26 -0.02
C TYR A 168 4.95 6.83 -0.19
N VAL A 169 6.05 6.68 -0.92
CA VAL A 169 6.66 5.39 -1.24
C VAL A 169 8.09 5.38 -0.72
N PHE A 170 8.28 4.74 0.42
CA PHE A 170 9.55 4.66 1.11
C PHE A 170 10.28 3.36 0.75
N PRO A 171 11.58 3.41 0.44
CA PRO A 171 12.39 2.20 0.46
C PRO A 171 12.47 1.64 1.89
N ASN A 172 12.93 0.40 2.03
CA ASN A 172 13.40 -0.10 3.32
C ASN A 172 14.57 0.79 3.80
N CYS A 173 14.31 1.64 4.79
CA CYS A 173 15.24 2.62 5.35
C CYS A 173 15.01 2.76 6.87
N GLU A 174 15.89 3.47 7.57
CA GLU A 174 15.82 3.59 9.04
C GLU A 174 14.47 4.10 9.55
N TYR A 175 13.86 5.07 8.84
CA TYR A 175 12.55 5.61 9.19
C TYR A 175 11.45 4.54 9.13
N THR A 176 11.39 3.75 8.05
CA THR A 176 10.38 2.70 7.88
C THR A 176 10.63 1.49 8.75
N GLN A 177 11.89 1.14 9.02
CA GLN A 177 12.24 0.06 9.95
C GLN A 177 11.76 0.35 11.37
N LYS A 178 11.97 1.58 11.87
CA LYS A 178 11.47 2.00 13.19
C LYS A 178 9.94 1.93 13.28
N MET A 179 9.25 2.29 12.20
CA MET A 179 7.79 2.17 12.11
C MET A 179 7.36 0.70 12.14
N LEU A 180 7.93 -0.14 11.26
CA LEU A 180 7.56 -1.55 11.16
C LEU A 180 7.90 -2.34 12.41
N THR A 181 8.98 -2.01 13.13
CA THR A 181 9.31 -2.67 14.40
C THR A 181 8.23 -2.44 15.47
N LYS A 182 7.50 -1.32 15.41
CA LYS A 182 6.37 -1.06 16.31
C LYS A 182 5.13 -1.85 15.91
N ILE A 183 4.90 -2.03 14.61
CA ILE A 183 3.72 -2.72 14.07
C ILE A 183 3.92 -4.25 14.14
N PHE A 184 5.12 -4.73 13.84
CA PHE A 184 5.51 -6.15 13.80
C PHE A 184 6.73 -6.43 14.70
N PRO A 185 6.61 -6.29 16.03
CA PRO A 185 7.75 -6.37 16.96
C PRO A 185 8.43 -7.75 17.05
N LYS A 186 7.80 -8.81 16.53
CA LYS A 186 8.30 -10.20 16.62
C LYS A 186 8.49 -10.88 15.26
N ASP A 187 8.29 -10.16 14.15
CA ASP A 187 8.31 -10.76 12.82
C ASP A 187 9.61 -10.43 12.06
N ASN A 188 10.43 -11.48 11.83
CA ASN A 188 11.67 -11.38 11.07
C ASN A 188 11.47 -11.63 9.56
N THR A 189 10.24 -11.89 9.11
CA THR A 189 9.93 -12.27 7.71
C THR A 189 10.40 -11.22 6.70
N LEU A 190 10.35 -9.94 7.10
CA LEU A 190 10.77 -8.81 6.26
C LEU A 190 12.28 -8.54 6.27
N GLN A 191 13.06 -9.14 7.18
CA GLN A 191 14.50 -8.85 7.32
C GLN A 191 15.32 -9.27 6.09
N HIS A 192 14.90 -10.32 5.39
CA HIS A 192 15.62 -10.89 4.25
C HIS A 192 14.91 -10.64 2.91
N THR A 193 13.81 -9.90 2.92
CA THR A 193 12.95 -9.70 1.74
C THR A 193 13.01 -8.25 1.30
N ALA A 194 13.22 -8.01 0.00
CA ALA A 194 13.09 -6.68 -0.56
C ALA A 194 11.62 -6.24 -0.48
N TYR A 195 11.36 -5.15 0.24
CA TYR A 195 10.03 -4.56 0.36
C TYR A 195 10.09 -3.05 0.17
N VAL A 196 8.93 -2.48 -0.13
CA VAL A 196 8.70 -1.03 -0.23
C VAL A 196 7.49 -0.71 0.64
N LEU A 197 7.57 0.36 1.43
CA LEU A 197 6.47 0.80 2.29
C LEU A 197 5.68 1.91 1.60
N PHE A 198 4.37 1.76 1.56
CA PHE A 198 3.44 2.71 0.98
C PHE A 198 2.62 3.32 2.11
N ILE A 199 2.57 4.65 2.17
CA ILE A 199 1.81 5.39 3.17
C ILE A 199 0.88 6.34 2.43
N ILE A 200 -0.42 6.10 2.56
CA ILE A 200 -1.48 6.94 1.99
C ILE A 200 -1.96 7.87 3.11
N VAL A 201 -2.02 9.17 2.81
CA VAL A 201 -2.70 10.15 3.66
C VAL A 201 -3.63 10.99 2.80
N LYS A 202 -4.77 11.40 3.34
CA LYS A 202 -5.61 12.41 2.71
C LYS A 202 -4.90 13.76 2.81
N SER A 203 -4.83 14.54 1.74
CA SER A 203 -4.17 15.86 1.69
C SER A 203 -4.75 16.78 2.77
#